data_AF-A0A842YCD6-F1
#
_entry.id   AF-A0A842YCD6-F1
#
_cell.length_a   1.000
_cell.length_b   1.000
_cell.length_c   1.000
_cell.angle_alpha   90.00
_cell.angle_beta   90.00
_cell.angle_gamma   90.00
#
_symmetry.space_group_name_H-M   'P 1'
#
loop_
_entity.id
_entity.type
_entity.pdbx_description
1 polymer ?
#
loop_
_entity_poly.entity_id
_entity_poly.type
_entity_poly.pdbx_seq_one_letter_code
_entity_poly.pdbx_strand_id
1 'polypeptide(L)' 'MIDFTLTKEQTDLRDRARAFAQEYMLPYAHYYDKTGEFPRPIMQKCWEAGLMNLAIP' A
#
# COMPACT_ATOMS: atom_id res chain seq x y z
N MET A 1 31.56 3.64 0.44
CA MET A 1 30.25 4.16 -0.01
C MET A 1 29.18 3.21 0.47
N ILE A 2 28.04 3.70 0.95
CA ILE A 2 26.90 2.86 1.35
C ILE A 2 26.11 2.51 0.07
N ASP A 3 25.75 1.23 -0.08
CA ASP A 3 24.89 0.76 -1.17
C ASP A 3 23.42 0.89 -0.76
N PHE A 4 22.60 1.49 -1.62
CA PHE A 4 21.17 1.72 -1.41
C PHE A 4 20.29 0.87 -2.32
N THR A 5 20.87 -0.10 -3.02
CA THR A 5 20.13 -1.05 -3.85
C THR A 5 19.20 -1.87 -2.97
N LEU A 6 17.91 -1.91 -3.34
CA LEU A 6 16.93 -2.72 -2.63
C LEU A 6 17.21 -4.20 -2.84
N THR A 7 16.94 -5.02 -1.82
CA THR A 7 16.91 -6.46 -1.98
C THR A 7 15.75 -6.86 -2.91
N LYS A 8 15.79 -8.12 -3.39
CA LYS A 8 14.69 -8.67 -4.18
C LYS A 8 13.37 -8.63 -3.41
N GLU A 9 13.38 -9.03 -2.15
CA GLU A 9 12.19 -9.03 -1.29
C GLU A 9 11.61 -7.61 -1.11
N GLN A 10 12.47 -6.62 -0.89
CA GLN A 10 12.04 -5.21 -0.80
C GLN A 10 11.46 -4.71 -2.12
N THR A 11 12.04 -5.12 -3.25
CA THR A 11 11.53 -4.79 -4.58
C THR A 11 10.15 -5.41 -4.83
N ASP A 12 9.99 -6.70 -4.51
CA ASP A 12 8.73 -7.42 -4.66
C ASP A 12 7.62 -6.81 -3.77
N LEU A 13 7.96 -6.43 -2.53
CA LEU A 13 7.06 -5.73 -1.63
C LEU A 13 6.63 -4.36 -2.20
N ARG A 14 7.57 -3.57 -2.70
CA ARG A 14 7.30 -2.26 -3.31
C ARG A 14 6.37 -2.40 -4.51
N ASP A 15 6.60 -3.40 -5.35
CA ASP A 15 5.84 -3.57 -6.59
C ASP A 15 4.40 -4.06 -6.28
N ARG A 16 4.23 -4.94 -5.29
CA ARG A 16 2.91 -5.32 -4.76
C ARG A 16 2.16 -4.12 -4.16
N ALA A 17 2.83 -3.30 -3.34
CA ALA A 17 2.21 -2.12 -2.75
C ALA A 17 1.80 -1.09 -3.81
N ARG A 18 2.62 -0.90 -4.85
CA ARG A 18 2.31 -0.02 -5.98
C ARG A 18 1.10 -0.51 -6.77
N ALA A 19 1.03 -1.80 -7.08
CA ALA A 19 -0.11 -2.39 -7.77
C ALA A 19 -1.41 -2.20 -6.97
N PHE A 20 -1.37 -2.50 -5.66
CA PHE A 20 -2.51 -2.28 -4.77
C PHE A 20 -2.97 -0.81 -4.76
N ALA A 21 -2.04 0.14 -4.66
CA ALA A 21 -2.35 1.55 -4.63
C ALA A 21 -3.00 2.01 -5.96
N GLN A 22 -2.51 1.54 -7.10
CA GLN A 22 -3.08 1.87 -8.40
C GLN A 22 -4.48 1.30 -8.60
N GLU A 23 -4.73 0.08 -8.13
CA GLU A 23 -6.01 -0.61 -8.31
C GLU A 23 -7.08 -0.14 -7.31
N TYR A 24 -6.72 0.04 -6.03
CA TYR A 24 -7.71 0.25 -4.97
C TYR A 24 -7.69 1.64 -4.35
N MET A 25 -6.56 2.36 -4.35
CA MET A 25 -6.45 3.68 -3.70
C MET A 25 -6.67 4.82 -4.69
N LEU A 26 -5.95 4.79 -5.81
CA LEU A 26 -5.92 5.86 -6.81
C LEU A 26 -7.31 6.22 -7.35
N PRO A 27 -8.21 5.27 -7.69
CA PRO A 27 -9.52 5.61 -8.23
C PRO A 27 -10.40 6.41 -7.26
N TYR A 28 -10.16 6.29 -5.95
CA TYR A 28 -10.98 6.90 -4.90
C TYR A 28 -10.28 8.03 -4.16
N ALA A 29 -9.01 8.32 -4.48
CA ALA A 29 -8.20 9.30 -3.75
C ALA A 29 -8.90 10.67 -3.63
N HIS A 30 -9.42 11.19 -4.74
CA HIS A 30 -10.11 12.47 -4.77
C HIS A 30 -11.48 12.46 -4.06
N TYR A 31 -12.16 11.31 -3.99
CA TYR A 31 -13.41 11.20 -3.22
C TYR A 31 -13.12 11.36 -1.73
N TYR A 32 -12.19 10.60 -1.19
CA TYR A 32 -11.85 10.64 0.24
C TYR A 32 -11.19 11.96 0.66
N ASP A 33 -10.44 12.61 -0.24
CA ASP A 33 -9.92 13.97 -0.01
C ASP A 33 -11.07 14.98 0.17
N LYS A 34 -12.09 14.93 -0.71
CA LYS A 34 -13.23 15.85 -0.65
C LYS A 34 -14.17 15.60 0.52
N THR A 35 -14.43 14.33 0.85
CA THR A 35 -15.41 13.98 1.88
C THR A 35 -14.81 13.95 3.28
N GLY A 36 -13.49 13.74 3.39
CA GLY A 36 -12.82 13.49 4.66
C GLY A 36 -13.19 12.15 5.30
N GLU A 37 -13.88 11.27 4.56
CA GLU A 37 -14.27 9.96 5.07
C GLU A 37 -13.07 9.03 5.21
N PHE A 38 -13.07 8.20 6.24
CA PHE A 38 -12.02 7.20 6.42
C PHE A 38 -12.25 5.99 5.48
N PRO A 39 -11.27 5.60 4.65
CA PRO A 39 -11.45 4.58 3.61
C PRO A 39 -11.41 3.14 4.16
N ARG A 40 -12.32 2.80 5.07
CA ARG A 40 -12.41 1.46 5.72
C ARG A 40 -12.34 0.30 4.73
N PRO A 41 -13.05 0.31 3.58
CA PRO A 41 -13.02 -0.82 2.65
C PRO A 41 -11.63 -1.05 2.05
N ILE A 42 -10.88 0.04 1.77
CA ILE A 42 -9.53 -0.05 1.22
C ILE A 42 -8.56 -0.55 2.29
N MET A 43 -8.69 -0.07 3.53
CA MET A 43 -7.85 -0.53 4.65
C MET A 43 -8.03 -2.03 4.91
N GLN A 44 -9.28 -2.52 4.87
CA GLN A 44 -9.58 -3.94 5.00
C GLN A 44 -8.92 -4.78 3.88
N LYS A 45 -9.01 -4.32 2.63
CA LYS A 45 -8.33 -4.97 1.50
C LYS A 45 -6.80 -4.96 1.64
N CYS A 46 -6.23 -3.88 2.16
CA CYS A 46 -4.79 -3.74 2.39
C CYS A 46 -4.30 -4.76 3.43
N TRP A 47 -5.10 -4.96 4.49
CA TRP A 47 -4.87 -6.00 5.49
C TRP A 47 -4.90 -7.41 4.87
N GLU A 48 -5.96 -7.72 4.12
CA GLU A 48 -6.13 -9.02 3.44
C GLU A 48 -5.01 -9.30 2.44
N ALA A 49 -4.47 -8.27 1.79
CA ALA A 49 -3.32 -8.36 0.88
C ALA A 49 -1.97 -8.54 1.60
N GLY A 50 -1.96 -8.54 2.93
CA GLY A 50 -0.74 -8.63 3.75
C GLY A 50 0.18 -7.43 3.56
N LEU A 51 -0.38 -6.23 3.33
CA LEU A 51 0.36 -4.98 3.14
C LEU A 51 0.28 -4.04 4.36
N MET A 52 -0.24 -4.54 5.49
CA MET A 52 -0.27 -3.83 6.78
C MET A 52 0.57 -4.57 7.82
N ASN A 53 1.14 -3.81 8.76
CA ASN A 53 1.84 -4.36 9.93
C ASN A 53 2.99 -5.33 9.60
N LEU A 54 3.74 -5.07 8.53
CA LEU A 54 4.78 -5.95 7.98
C LEU A 54 5.93 -6.33 8.94
N ALA A 55 6.08 -5.60 10.05
CA ALA A 55 7.11 -5.84 11.05
C ALA A 55 6.57 -6.48 12.35
N ILE A 56 5.27 -6.78 12.42
CA ILE A 56 4.67 -7.46 13.57
C ILE A 56 4.75 -8.97 13.31
N PRO A 57 5.34 -9.77 14.23
CA PRO A 57 5.41 -11.22 14.13
C PRO A 57 4.04 -11.91 14.11
#